data_AF-A0A354D4A0-F1
#
_entry.id   AF-A0A354D4A0-F1
#
_cell.length_a   1.000
_cell.length_b   1.000
_cell.length_c   1.000
_cell.angle_alpha   90.00
_cell.angle_beta   90.00
_cell.angle_gamma   90.00
#
_symmetry.space_group_name_H-M   'P 1'
#
loop_
_entity.id
_entity.type
_entity.pdbx_description
1 polymer ?
#
loop_
_entity_poly.entity_id
_entity_poly.type
_entity_poly.pdbx_seq_one_letter_code
_entity_poly.pdbx_strand_id
1 'polypeptide(L)' 'MFTIQIVIESLETALASLIETKNFSEISISELVKKAGIARSTFHRNYECKEDIIRFSIRRTLNEFSMQ' A
#
# COMPACT_ATOMS: atom_id res chain seq x y z
N MET A 1 17.68 1.99 0.86
CA MET A 1 17.13 0.82 0.12
C MET A 1 16.25 -0.05 1.03
N PHE A 2 16.71 -0.52 2.20
CA PHE A 2 15.91 -1.37 3.12
C PHE A 2 14.65 -0.74 3.71
N THR A 3 14.65 0.56 4.06
CA THR A 3 13.51 1.20 4.72
C THR A 3 12.30 1.38 3.81
N ILE A 4 12.52 1.54 2.50
CA ILE A 4 11.42 1.77 1.54
C ILE A 4 10.61 0.48 1.35
N GLN A 5 11.28 -0.67 1.28
CA GLN A 5 10.61 -1.97 1.11
C GLN A 5 9.67 -2.27 2.28
N ILE A 6 10.13 -2.08 3.53
CA ILE A 6 9.32 -2.28 4.74
C ILE A 6 8.10 -1.35 4.76
N VAL A 7 8.26 -0.10 4.32
CA VAL A 7 7.16 0.87 4.24
C VAL A 7 6.09 0.41 3.24
N ILE A 8 6.51 -0.08 2.07
CA ILE A 8 5.60 -0.58 1.03
C ILE A 8 4.80 -1.79 1.56
N GLU A 9 5.47 -2.78 2.15
CA GLU A 9 4.83 -3.97 2.71
C GLU A 9 3.86 -3.64 3.86
N SER A 10 4.22 -2.66 4.70
CA SER A 10 3.35 -2.19 5.79
C SER A 10 2.07 -1.54 5.26
N LEU A 11 2.17 -0.77 4.16
CA LEU A 11 1.02 -0.15 3.51
C LEU A 11 0.13 -1.17 2.80
N GLU A 12 0.72 -2.16 2.12
CA GLU A 12 -0.02 -3.24 1.47
C GLU A 12 -0.80 -4.08 2.49
N THR A 13 -0.14 -4.48 3.58
CA THR A 13 -0.77 -5.26 4.67
C THR A 13 -1.89 -4.47 5.35
N ALA A 14 -1.65 -3.19 5.63
CA ALA A 14 -2.66 -2.33 6.22
C ALA A 14 -3.87 -2.14 5.30
N LEU A 15 -3.63 -1.96 4.00
CA LEU A 15 -4.70 -1.79 3.03
C LEU A 15 -5.53 -3.08 2.88
N ALA A 16 -4.88 -4.24 2.80
CA ALA A 16 -5.56 -5.54 2.73
C ALA A 16 -6.47 -5.75 3.95
N SER A 17 -5.95 -5.51 5.17
CA SER A 17 -6.73 -5.61 6.41
C SER A 17 -7.92 -4.64 6.46
N LEU A 18 -7.81 -3.45 5.87
CA LEU A 18 -8.91 -2.49 5.86
C LEU A 18 -10.01 -2.89 4.86
N ILE A 19 -9.63 -3.36 3.66
CA ILE A 19 -10.58 -3.81 2.63
C ILE A 19 -11.41 -5.01 3.08
N GLU A 20 -10.87 -5.87 3.96
CA GLU A 20 -11.65 -6.95 4.59
C GLU A 20 -12.84 -6.47 5.42
N THR A 21 -12.83 -5.22 5.88
CA THR A 21 -13.80 -4.70 6.86
C THR A 21 -14.66 -3.54 6.35
N LYS A 22 -14.27 -2.88 5.25
CA LYS A 22 -15.01 -1.74 4.68
C LYS A 22 -14.70 -1.56 3.19
N ASN A 23 -15.54 -0.79 2.50
CA ASN A 23 -15.33 -0.54 1.08
C ASN A 23 -14.04 0.25 0.84
N PHE A 24 -13.33 -0.09 -0.23
CA PHE A 24 -12.09 0.59 -0.59
C PHE A 24 -12.26 2.10 -0.72
N SER A 25 -13.38 2.58 -1.27
CA SER A 25 -13.70 4.00 -1.42
C SER A 25 -13.75 4.74 -0.08
N GLU A 26 -14.16 4.09 1.00
CA GLU A 26 -14.32 4.65 2.34
C GLU A 26 -13.00 4.76 3.11
N ILE A 27 -11.95 4.06 2.67
CA ILE A 27 -10.63 4.08 3.31
C ILE A 27 -9.94 5.43 3.03
N SER A 28 -9.67 6.21 4.07
CA SER A 28 -8.89 7.44 3.94
C SER A 28 -7.38 7.17 4.03
N ILE A 29 -6.56 8.04 3.42
CA ILE A 29 -5.10 7.97 3.57
C ILE A 29 -4.70 8.06 5.06
N SER A 30 -5.37 8.92 5.83
CA SER A 30 -5.09 9.08 7.27
C SER A 30 -5.33 7.79 8.06
N GLU A 31 -6.40 7.06 7.75
CA GLU A 31 -6.68 5.77 8.38
C GLU A 31 -5.66 4.71 7.98
N LEU A 32 -5.33 4.66 6.68
CA LEU A 32 -4.36 3.74 6.13
C LEU A 32 -2.98 3.92 6.77
N VAL A 33 -2.45 5.15 6.81
CA VAL A 33 -1.11 5.41 7.36
C VAL A 33 -1.07 5.20 8.87
N LYS A 34 -2.19 5.44 9.58
CA LYS A 34 -2.33 5.12 11.00
C LYS A 34 -2.27 3.60 11.24
N LYS A 35 -2.97 2.82 10.42
CA LYS A 35 -2.95 1.35 10.48
C LYS A 35 -1.57 0.78 10.13
N ALA A 36 -0.89 1.37 9.14
CA ALA A 36 0.45 0.97 8.71
C ALA A 36 1.58 1.43 9.65
N GLY A 37 1.29 2.29 10.64
CA GLY A 37 2.29 2.79 11.58
C GLY A 37 3.31 3.77 10.96
N ILE A 38 2.93 4.50 9.91
CA ILE A 38 3.83 5.45 9.22
C ILE A 38 3.29 6.87 9.23
N ALA A 39 4.19 7.84 9.04
CA ALA A 39 3.78 9.23 8.81
C ALA A 39 3.11 9.39 7.43
N ARG A 40 2.11 10.28 7.34
CA ARG A 40 1.46 10.63 6.07
C ARG A 40 2.44 11.17 5.02
N SER A 41 3.47 11.90 5.45
CA SER A 41 4.54 12.36 4.55
C SER A 41 5.33 11.20 3.94
N THR A 42 5.46 10.08 4.66
CA THR A 42 6.10 8.86 4.15
C THR A 42 5.27 8.20 3.06
N PHE A 43 3.94 8.19 3.19
CA PHE A 43 3.05 7.71 2.13
C PHE A 43 3.27 8.50 0.83
N HIS A 44 3.21 9.84 0.91
CA HIS A 44 3.33 10.69 -0.28
C HIS A 44 4.73 10.74 -0.92
N ARG A 45 5.75 10.18 -0.26
CA ARG A 45 7.06 9.94 -0.91
C ARG A 45 7.06 8.74 -1.84
N ASN A 46 6.11 7.82 -1.68
CA ASN A 46 6.06 6.55 -2.41
C ASN A 46 4.84 6.44 -3.32
N TYR A 47 3.72 7.08 -2.96
CA TYR A 47 2.43 6.97 -3.65
C TYR A 47 1.71 8.32 -3.72
N GLU A 48 1.00 8.58 -4.82
CA GLU A 48 0.16 9.77 -4.95
C GLU A 48 -1.20 9.52 -4.31
N CYS A 49 -1.78 8.34 -4.53
CA CYS A 49 -3.06 7.91 -3.98
C CYS A 49 -3.07 6.43 -3.57
N LYS A 50 -4.13 6.00 -2.85
CA LYS A 50 -4.24 4.63 -2.33
C LYS A 50 -4.36 3.58 -3.45
N GLU A 51 -4.83 3.98 -4.62
CA GLU A 51 -4.93 3.15 -5.83
C GLU A 51 -3.54 2.78 -6.39
N ASP A 52 -2.50 3.59 -6.13
CA ASP A 52 -1.14 3.26 -6.56
C ASP A 52 -0.61 2.01 -5.88
N ILE A 53 -1.01 1.75 -4.63
CA ILE A 53 -0.61 0.54 -3.89
C ILE A 53 -1.11 -0.70 -4.64
N ILE A 54 -2.38 -0.68 -5.06
CA ILE A 54 -2.99 -1.80 -5.80
C ILE A 54 -2.32 -1.95 -7.17
N ARG A 55 -2.13 -0.84 -7.90
CA ARG A 55 -1.44 -0.86 -9.21
C ARG A 55 -0.03 -1.45 -9.10
N PHE A 56 0.72 -1.05 -8.08
CA PHE A 56 2.08 -1.52 -7.86
C PHE A 56 2.10 -3.01 -7.51
N SER A 57 1.23 -3.43 -6.58
CA SER A 57 1.14 -4.83 -6.17
C SER A 57 0.76 -5.75 -7.35
N ILE A 58 -0.24 -5.38 -8.15
CA ILE A 58 -0.62 -6.12 -9.36
C ILE A 58 0.54 -6.20 -10.35
N ARG A 59 1.22 -5.08 -10.64
CA ARG A 59 2.38 -5.06 -11.54
C ARG A 59 3.51 -5.95 -11.05
N ARG A 60 3.81 -5.91 -9.74
CA ARG A 60 4.83 -6.76 -9.12
C ARG A 60 4.49 -8.24 -9.31
N THR A 61 3.27 -8.64 -8.96
CA THR A 61 2.79 -10.01 -9.12
C THR A 61 2.79 -10.48 -10.57
N LEU A 62 2.33 -9.64 -11.51
CA LEU A 62 2.36 -9.96 -12.95
C LEU A 62 3.79 -10.14 -13.46
N ASN A 63 4.72 -9.28 -13.04
CA ASN A 63 6.12 -9.40 -13.40
C ASN A 63 6.72 -10.71 -12.87
N GLU A 64 6.43 -11.08 -11.63
CA GLU A 64 6.86 -12.35 -11.03
C GLU A 64 6.36 -13.56 -11.85
N PHE A 65 5.10 -13.55 -12.30
CA PHE A 65 4.57 -14.59 -13.18
C PHE A 65 5.20 -14.60 -14.57
N SER A 66 5.54 -13.42 -15.14
CA SER A 66 6.15 -13.32 -16.47
C SER A 66 7.63 -13.74 -16.50
N MET A 67 8.28 -13.80 -15.34
CA MET A 67 9.67 -14.24 -15.17
C MET A 67 9.80 -15.73 -14.82
N GLN A 68 8.67 -16.47 -14.80
CA GLN A 68 8.62 -17.93 -14.66
C GLN A 68 8.59 -18.63 -16.02
#